data_AF-A0A7C2PGQ9-F1
#
_entry.id   AF-A0A7C2PGQ9-F1
#
_cell.length_a   1.000
_cell.length_b   1.000
_cell.length_c   1.000
_cell.angle_alpha   90.00
_cell.angle_beta   90.00
_cell.angle_gamma   90.00
#
_symmetry.space_group_name_H-M   'P 1'
#
loop_
_entity.id
_entity.type
_entity.pdbx_description
1 polymer ?
#
loop_
_entity_poly.entity_id
_entity_poly.type
_entity_poly.pdbx_seq_one_letter_code
_entity_poly.pdbx_strand_id
1 'polypeptide(L)'
;MLYKGELIHPPEELSYYILHKPMGYLSSAEDPHHRRTIYLLTKDIPERVFHVGRLDKDSEGLLLLTNDGKLGHRLLHPKYQVPKEYYVEVNGFLSDEAIEKLVSGVELEEGRTNPSEIDLIDRSEKTSQFNIVLHQGWKRQIRRMTESIGLEVTYLRRDTFGPLGLKGLPLGEWRKLSTIDINRLKREVNLP
;
A
#
# COMPACT_ATOMS: atom_id res chain seq x y z
N MET A 1 26.20 -22.70 -11.04
CA MET A 1 26.81 -22.70 -12.40
C MET A 1 27.80 -21.53 -12.45
N LEU A 2 28.97 -21.64 -13.08
CA LEU A 2 29.88 -20.48 -13.20
C LEU A 2 29.52 -19.68 -14.45
N TYR A 3 29.37 -18.35 -14.33
CA TYR A 3 29.35 -17.43 -15.48
C TYR A 3 30.29 -16.27 -15.16
N LYS A 4 31.27 -16.04 -16.03
CA LYS A 4 32.34 -15.03 -15.82
C LYS A 4 33.11 -15.19 -14.49
N GLY A 5 33.28 -16.42 -14.01
CA GLY A 5 34.04 -16.71 -12.79
C GLY A 5 33.28 -16.48 -11.48
N GLU A 6 32.03 -16.00 -11.54
CA GLU A 6 31.16 -15.87 -10.38
C GLU A 6 30.22 -17.08 -10.27
N LEU A 7 30.01 -17.52 -9.02
CA LEU A 7 29.08 -18.58 -8.70
C LEU A 7 27.65 -18.06 -8.93
N ILE A 8 27.01 -18.46 -10.02
CA ILE A 8 25.57 -18.26 -10.19
C ILE A 8 24.88 -19.29 -9.30
N HIS A 9 24.26 -18.78 -8.24
CA HIS A 9 23.25 -19.50 -7.51
C HIS A 9 22.07 -19.81 -8.44
N PRO A 10 21.43 -21.00 -8.36
CA PRO A 10 20.18 -21.23 -9.08
C PRO A 10 19.22 -20.06 -8.80
N PRO A 11 18.36 -19.69 -9.78
CA PRO A 11 17.42 -18.59 -9.56
C PRO A 11 16.65 -18.84 -8.27
N GLU A 12 16.70 -17.88 -7.35
CA GLU A 12 15.99 -17.98 -6.07
C GLU A 12 14.51 -18.32 -6.34
N GLU A 13 13.94 -19.23 -5.55
CA GLU A 13 12.51 -19.48 -5.62
C GLU A 13 11.75 -18.17 -5.37
N LEU A 14 10.69 -17.94 -6.15
CA LEU A 14 9.90 -16.72 -6.01
C LEU A 14 9.09 -16.79 -4.72
N SER A 15 9.31 -15.81 -3.85
CA SER A 15 8.66 -15.72 -2.56
C SER A 15 7.81 -14.45 -2.45
N TYR A 16 6.67 -14.59 -1.79
CA TYR A 16 5.65 -13.56 -1.69
C TYR A 16 5.10 -13.55 -0.28
N TYR A 17 5.12 -12.39 0.35
CA TYR A 17 4.65 -12.17 1.72
C TYR A 17 3.79 -10.93 1.78
N ILE A 18 2.86 -10.89 2.73
CA ILE A 18 2.25 -9.62 3.15
C ILE A 18 2.68 -9.30 4.56
N LEU A 19 2.96 -8.03 4.81
CA LEU A 19 3.24 -7.44 6.11
C LEU A 19 2.08 -6.53 6.48
N HIS A 20 1.57 -6.66 7.71
CA HIS A 20 0.71 -5.64 8.31
C HIS A 20 1.62 -4.58 8.93
N LYS A 21 2.04 -3.60 8.13
CA LYS A 21 3.03 -2.60 8.54
C LYS A 21 2.43 -1.71 9.65
N PRO A 22 3.10 -1.57 10.81
CA PRO A 22 2.70 -0.61 11.84
C PRO A 22 3.11 0.83 11.50
N MET A 23 2.45 1.78 12.15
CA MET A 23 2.87 3.17 12.15
C MET A 23 4.28 3.31 12.76
N GLY A 24 5.04 4.29 12.31
CA GLY A 24 6.40 4.57 12.77
C GLY A 24 7.49 3.83 12.01
N TYR A 25 7.14 2.82 11.20
CA TYR A 25 8.09 2.07 10.38
C TYR A 25 8.27 2.67 8.97
N LEU A 26 9.49 2.68 8.44
CA LEU A 26 9.79 3.14 7.08
C LEU A 26 9.79 1.98 6.07
N SER A 27 9.12 2.19 4.94
CA SER A 27 9.26 1.36 3.73
C SER A 27 10.50 1.75 2.93
N SER A 28 11.69 1.49 3.49
CA SER A 28 13.00 1.75 2.87
C SER A 28 14.00 0.67 3.28
N ALA A 29 14.92 0.32 2.37
CA ALA A 29 16.01 -0.61 2.64
C ALA A 29 17.10 0.00 3.52
N GLU A 30 17.32 1.31 3.39
CA GLU A 30 18.27 2.06 4.18
C GLU A 30 17.57 3.07 5.07
N ASP A 31 18.11 3.22 6.27
CA ASP A 31 17.79 4.33 7.15
C ASP A 31 19.09 4.99 7.64
N PRO A 32 19.45 6.16 7.09
CA PRO A 32 20.63 6.91 7.51
C PRO A 32 20.65 7.27 9.01
N HIS A 33 19.50 7.18 9.68
CA HIS A 33 19.31 7.60 11.07
C HIS A 33 18.93 6.44 12.00
N HIS A 34 19.14 5.18 11.60
CA HIS A 34 18.84 3.99 12.44
C HIS A 34 17.38 3.92 12.93
N ARG A 35 16.42 4.38 12.14
CA ARG A 35 14.99 4.31 12.51
C ARG A 35 14.42 2.96 12.06
N ARG A 36 13.26 2.66 12.62
CA ARG A 36 12.52 1.40 12.46
C ARG A 36 12.18 1.20 10.98
N THR A 37 12.93 0.37 10.24
CA THR A 37 12.54 -0.04 8.87
C THR A 37 11.68 -1.29 8.92
N ILE A 38 10.86 -1.51 7.89
CA ILE A 38 10.06 -2.73 7.78
C ILE A 38 10.90 -4.02 7.85
N TYR A 39 12.18 -3.94 7.48
CA TYR A 39 13.10 -5.08 7.49
C TYR A 39 13.46 -5.57 8.90
N LEU A 40 13.24 -4.76 9.93
CA LEU A 40 13.34 -5.22 11.33
C LEU A 40 12.19 -6.18 11.69
N LEU A 41 11.01 -5.97 11.11
CA LEU A 41 9.83 -6.82 11.33
C LEU A 41 9.90 -8.11 10.53
N THR A 42 10.68 -8.12 9.44
CA THR A 42 10.73 -9.21 8.47
C THR A 42 12.10 -9.88 8.42
N LYS A 43 12.92 -9.71 9.48
CA LYS A 43 14.27 -10.28 9.59
C LYS A 43 14.29 -11.81 9.53
N ASP A 44 13.17 -12.43 9.90
CA ASP A 44 13.01 -13.89 9.96
C ASP A 44 12.51 -14.46 8.61
N ILE A 45 12.31 -13.62 7.59
CA ILE A 45 12.11 -14.06 6.21
C ILE A 45 13.46 -14.48 5.64
N PRO A 46 13.63 -15.75 5.21
CA PRO A 46 14.93 -16.24 4.75
C PRO A 46 15.34 -15.69 3.37
N GLU A 47 14.36 -15.37 2.51
CA GLU A 47 14.63 -14.86 1.17
C GLU A 47 14.80 -13.34 1.14
N ARG A 48 15.64 -12.86 0.22
CA ARG A 48 15.84 -11.42 0.03
C ARG A 48 14.67 -10.81 -0.73
N VAL A 49 13.73 -10.21 0.00
CA VAL A 49 12.54 -9.57 -0.56
C VAL A 49 12.63 -8.04 -0.57
N PHE A 50 11.92 -7.41 -1.50
CA PHE A 50 11.70 -5.96 -1.56
C PHE A 50 10.21 -5.64 -1.40
N HIS A 51 9.90 -4.40 -1.00
CA HIS A 51 8.53 -3.94 -0.87
C HIS A 51 7.92 -3.53 -2.22
N VAL A 52 6.68 -3.91 -2.47
CA VAL A 52 5.91 -3.51 -3.65
C VAL A 52 5.09 -2.26 -3.31
N GLY A 53 5.57 -1.12 -3.78
CA GLY A 53 5.03 0.19 -3.43
C GLY A 53 5.48 0.60 -2.04
N ARG A 54 4.91 1.68 -1.50
CA ARG A 54 5.30 2.21 -0.19
C ARG A 54 4.07 2.57 0.62
N LEU A 55 4.21 2.50 1.94
CA LEU A 55 3.33 3.16 2.89
C LEU A 55 4.15 4.21 3.62
N ASP A 56 3.56 5.37 3.84
CA ASP A 56 4.21 6.43 4.60
C ASP A 56 4.50 5.98 6.04
N LYS A 57 5.42 6.67 6.71
CA LYS A 57 5.80 6.35 8.10
C LYS A 57 4.59 6.43 9.04
N ASP A 58 3.75 7.42 8.83
CA ASP A 58 2.53 7.74 9.57
C ASP A 58 1.31 6.92 9.10
N SER A 59 1.51 5.90 8.26
CA SER A 59 0.43 5.04 7.75
C SER A 59 0.65 3.57 8.12
N GLU A 60 -0.45 2.87 8.33
CA GLU A 60 -0.48 1.44 8.65
C GLU A 60 -0.99 0.61 7.48
N GLY A 61 -0.88 -0.71 7.61
CA GLY A 61 -1.64 -1.65 6.81
C GLY A 61 -0.81 -2.49 5.84
N LEU A 62 -1.48 -3.03 4.83
CA LEU A 62 -0.98 -4.08 3.97
C LEU A 62 0.19 -3.59 3.11
N LEU A 63 1.34 -4.25 3.22
CA LEU A 63 2.49 -4.08 2.34
C LEU A 63 2.91 -5.44 1.77
N LEU A 64 2.89 -5.56 0.44
CA LEU A 64 3.39 -6.75 -0.26
C LEU A 64 4.92 -6.72 -0.30
N LEU A 65 5.55 -7.86 -0.01
CA LEU A 65 6.99 -8.09 -0.10
C LEU A 65 7.24 -9.26 -1.04
N THR A 66 8.17 -9.13 -1.99
CA THR A 66 8.52 -10.22 -2.91
C THR A 66 9.93 -10.05 -3.47
N ASN A 67 10.50 -11.11 -4.03
CA ASN A 67 11.67 -11.06 -4.92
C ASN A 67 11.28 -11.13 -6.42
N ASP A 68 9.99 -11.21 -6.76
CA ASP A 68 9.47 -11.17 -8.13
C ASP A 68 9.39 -9.74 -8.66
N GLY A 69 10.49 -9.25 -9.23
CA GLY A 69 10.58 -7.91 -9.83
C GLY A 69 9.53 -7.66 -10.92
N LYS A 70 9.15 -8.68 -11.68
CA LYS A 70 8.21 -8.56 -12.80
C LYS A 70 6.79 -8.31 -12.30
N LEU A 71 6.34 -9.12 -11.34
CA LEU A 71 5.03 -8.93 -10.71
C LEU A 71 4.99 -7.60 -9.95
N GLY A 72 6.01 -7.33 -9.12
CA GLY A 72 6.10 -6.10 -8.34
C GLY A 72 6.00 -4.83 -9.20
N HIS A 73 6.76 -4.77 -10.31
CA HIS A 73 6.70 -3.65 -11.24
C HIS A 73 5.30 -3.47 -11.86
N ARG A 74 4.66 -4.55 -12.31
CA ARG A 74 3.33 -4.45 -12.92
C ARG A 74 2.26 -4.02 -11.92
N LEU A 75 2.32 -4.51 -10.69
CA LEU A 75 1.36 -4.14 -9.64
C LEU A 75 1.39 -2.63 -9.31
N LEU A 76 2.52 -1.95 -9.55
CA LEU A 76 2.66 -0.51 -9.32
C LEU A 76 2.41 0.33 -10.57
N HIS A 77 2.42 -0.29 -11.74
CA HIS A 77 2.35 0.45 -12.99
C HIS A 77 0.90 0.96 -13.23
N PRO A 78 0.69 2.28 -13.46
CA PRO A 78 -0.65 2.89 -13.53
C PRO A 78 -1.60 2.23 -14.55
N LYS A 79 -1.06 1.71 -15.67
CA LYS A 79 -1.82 0.97 -16.69
C LYS A 79 -2.71 -0.15 -16.13
N TYR A 80 -2.27 -0.85 -15.09
CA TYR A 80 -3.01 -1.99 -14.55
C TYR A 80 -4.07 -1.59 -13.53
N GLN A 81 -4.07 -0.33 -13.08
CA GLN A 81 -5.07 0.21 -12.17
C GLN A 81 -5.36 -0.73 -10.98
N VAL A 82 -4.32 -1.28 -10.34
CA VAL A 82 -4.54 -2.20 -9.21
C VAL A 82 -5.17 -1.42 -8.05
N PRO A 83 -6.38 -1.81 -7.59
CA PRO A 83 -7.08 -1.07 -6.55
C PRO A 83 -6.36 -1.18 -5.21
N LYS A 84 -6.46 -0.11 -4.42
CA LYS A 84 -5.96 -0.03 -3.05
C LYS A 84 -7.08 0.58 -2.22
N GLU A 85 -7.59 -0.17 -1.26
CA GLU A 85 -8.59 0.31 -0.32
C GLU A 85 -7.93 0.74 0.97
N TYR A 86 -8.35 1.90 1.46
CA TYR A 86 -7.85 2.50 2.67
C TYR A 86 -9.00 2.85 3.60
N TYR A 87 -8.84 2.51 4.87
CA TYR A 87 -9.61 3.11 5.94
C TYR A 87 -8.95 4.43 6.35
N VAL A 88 -9.76 5.49 6.43
CA VAL A 88 -9.30 6.86 6.69
C VAL A 88 -10.12 7.45 7.83
N GLU A 89 -9.42 8.04 8.80
CA GLU A 89 -10.02 8.96 9.76
C GLU A 89 -9.47 10.36 9.50
N VAL A 90 -10.35 11.35 9.56
CA VAL A 90 -10.01 12.77 9.43
C VAL A 90 -10.59 13.56 10.60
N ASN A 91 -9.95 14.67 10.94
CA ASN A 91 -10.56 15.66 11.82
C ASN A 91 -11.74 16.34 11.11
N GLY A 92 -12.74 16.75 11.89
CA GLY A 92 -13.89 17.51 11.40
C GLY A 92 -14.98 16.70 10.70
N PHE A 93 -15.99 17.43 10.21
CA PHE A 93 -17.15 16.90 9.50
C PHE A 93 -16.89 16.80 7.99
N LEU A 94 -16.98 15.58 7.45
CA LEU A 94 -16.88 15.32 6.02
C LEU A 94 -18.25 15.54 5.36
N SER A 95 -18.45 16.71 4.76
CA SER A 95 -19.71 17.06 4.07
C SER A 95 -19.91 16.29 2.77
N ASP A 96 -21.16 16.23 2.29
CA ASP A 96 -21.49 15.56 1.02
C ASP A 96 -20.78 16.23 -0.17
N GLU A 97 -20.69 17.57 -0.18
CA GLU A 97 -19.93 18.32 -1.19
C GLU A 97 -18.44 17.95 -1.18
N ALA A 98 -17.85 17.74 0.01
CA ALA A 98 -16.46 17.33 0.13
C ALA A 98 -16.26 15.90 -0.38
N ILE A 99 -17.19 14.99 -0.11
CA ILE A 99 -17.18 13.62 -0.67
C ILE A 99 -17.24 13.68 -2.19
N GLU A 100 -18.15 14.47 -2.78
CA GLU A 100 -18.26 14.62 -4.23
C GLU A 100 -16.97 15.16 -4.87
N LYS A 101 -16.28 16.09 -4.21
CA LYS A 101 -14.97 16.59 -4.66
C LYS A 101 -13.90 15.48 -4.67
N LEU A 102 -13.83 14.68 -3.61
CA LEU A 102 -12.88 13.57 -3.55
C LEU A 102 -13.20 12.48 -4.60
N VAL A 103 -14.48 12.15 -4.78
CA VAL A 103 -14.96 11.16 -5.75
C VAL A 103 -14.69 11.61 -7.18
N SER A 104 -14.95 12.87 -7.51
CA SER A 104 -14.73 13.45 -8.85
C SER A 104 -13.27 13.85 -9.13
N GLY A 105 -12.42 13.75 -8.11
CA GLY A 105 -11.01 14.09 -8.15
C GLY A 105 -10.72 15.57 -7.90
N VAL A 106 -9.60 15.83 -7.23
CA VAL A 106 -9.13 17.16 -6.82
C VAL A 106 -7.81 17.52 -7.52
N GLU A 107 -7.50 18.81 -7.63
CA GLU A 107 -6.21 19.26 -8.19
C GLU A 107 -5.10 19.14 -7.15
N LEU A 108 -4.04 18.42 -7.50
CA LEU A 108 -2.78 18.31 -6.76
C LEU A 108 -1.63 18.83 -7.63
N GLU A 109 -0.39 18.87 -7.10
CA GLU A 109 0.79 19.36 -7.84
C GLU A 109 1.06 18.57 -9.13
N GLU A 110 0.78 17.27 -9.12
CA GLU A 110 0.92 16.38 -10.27
C GLU A 110 -0.22 16.52 -11.29
N GLY A 111 -1.27 17.28 -10.94
CA GLY A 111 -2.50 17.47 -11.70
C GLY A 111 -3.74 16.91 -10.99
N ARG A 112 -4.85 16.81 -11.73
CA ARG A 112 -6.10 16.27 -11.21
C ARG A 112 -5.97 14.79 -10.85
N THR A 113 -6.43 14.41 -9.66
CA THR A 113 -6.54 13.00 -9.29
C THR A 113 -7.60 12.31 -10.13
N ASN A 114 -7.38 11.03 -10.43
CA ASN A 114 -8.40 10.14 -10.95
C ASN A 114 -9.60 10.08 -9.98
N PRO A 115 -10.79 9.73 -10.50
CA PRO A 115 -11.93 9.44 -9.66
C PRO A 115 -11.60 8.39 -8.59
N SER A 116 -12.24 8.55 -7.44
CA SER A 116 -12.13 7.61 -6.31
C SER A 116 -13.51 7.13 -5.88
N GLU A 117 -13.55 5.99 -5.20
CA GLU A 117 -14.76 5.51 -4.55
C GLU A 117 -14.65 5.79 -3.06
N ILE A 118 -15.72 6.32 -2.47
CA ILE A 118 -15.80 6.59 -1.03
C ILE A 118 -17.01 5.88 -0.45
N ASP A 119 -16.80 5.15 0.63
CA ASP A 119 -17.86 4.58 1.47
C ASP A 119 -17.79 5.24 2.84
N LEU A 120 -18.78 6.08 3.15
CA LEU A 120 -18.85 6.81 4.41
C LEU A 120 -19.27 5.86 5.54
N ILE A 121 -18.44 5.75 6.58
CA ILE A 121 -18.71 4.89 7.73
C ILE A 121 -19.42 5.67 8.83
N ASP A 122 -18.85 6.81 9.22
CA ASP A 122 -19.40 7.70 10.24
C ASP A 122 -18.87 9.12 10.07
N ARG A 123 -19.61 10.12 10.55
CA ARG A 123 -19.17 11.51 10.60
C ARG A 123 -19.81 12.29 11.73
N SER A 124 -19.02 13.19 12.31
CA SER A 124 -19.41 14.11 13.38
C SER A 124 -18.68 15.44 13.21
N GLU A 125 -19.04 16.44 14.00
CA GLU A 125 -18.34 17.74 14.03
C GLU A 125 -16.83 17.62 14.32
N LYS A 126 -16.40 16.56 15.01
CA LYS A 126 -15.00 16.41 15.45
C LYS A 126 -14.19 15.44 14.60
N THR A 127 -14.84 14.41 14.06
CA THR A 127 -14.17 13.33 13.34
C THR A 127 -15.08 12.72 12.30
N SER A 128 -14.48 12.27 11.19
CA SER A 128 -15.17 11.50 10.16
C SER A 128 -14.32 10.29 9.76
N GLN A 129 -15.00 9.20 9.39
CA GLN A 129 -14.41 7.92 9.05
C GLN A 129 -15.00 7.41 7.74
N PHE A 130 -14.15 6.96 6.83
CA PHE A 130 -14.59 6.48 5.52
C PHE A 130 -13.56 5.52 4.93
N ASN A 131 -14.03 4.64 4.05
CA ASN A 131 -13.15 3.90 3.15
C ASN A 131 -12.97 4.68 1.86
N ILE A 132 -11.76 4.64 1.29
CA ILE A 132 -11.46 5.17 -0.04
C ILE A 132 -10.71 4.16 -0.88
N VAL A 133 -11.15 3.98 -2.13
CA VAL A 133 -10.47 3.12 -3.12
C VAL A 133 -9.73 3.99 -4.13
N LEU A 134 -8.43 3.72 -4.30
CA LEU A 134 -7.56 4.40 -5.25
C LEU A 134 -6.86 3.40 -6.19
N HIS A 135 -6.85 3.73 -7.47
CA HIS A 135 -6.08 2.98 -8.49
C HIS A 135 -4.69 3.59 -8.73
N GLN A 136 -4.53 4.87 -8.42
CA GLN A 136 -3.24 5.58 -8.44
C GLN A 136 -2.50 5.47 -7.10
N GLY A 137 -1.32 6.08 -7.00
CA GLY A 137 -0.45 5.99 -5.83
C GLY A 137 0.57 7.10 -5.74
N TRP A 138 0.13 8.35 -5.84
CA TRP A 138 1.01 9.51 -5.67
C TRP A 138 1.47 9.66 -4.21
N LYS A 139 2.55 10.42 -4.01
CA LYS A 139 3.12 10.61 -2.67
C LYS A 139 2.10 11.29 -1.77
N ARG A 140 1.80 10.66 -0.62
CA ARG A 140 0.85 11.16 0.40
C ARG A 140 -0.53 11.53 -0.17
N GLN A 141 -0.96 10.85 -1.23
CA GLN A 141 -2.12 11.30 -2.01
C GLN A 141 -3.39 11.50 -1.18
N ILE A 142 -3.80 10.52 -0.36
CA ILE A 142 -5.04 10.64 0.46
C ILE A 142 -4.96 11.85 1.39
N ARG A 143 -3.81 12.06 2.04
CA ARG A 143 -3.60 13.19 2.95
C ARG A 143 -3.71 14.53 2.22
N ARG A 144 -3.11 14.63 1.04
CA ARG A 144 -3.19 15.84 0.20
C ARG A 144 -4.60 16.06 -0.35
N MET A 145 -5.31 14.99 -0.71
CA MET A 145 -6.71 15.06 -1.13
C MET A 145 -7.60 15.58 -0.01
N THR A 146 -7.47 15.07 1.22
CA THR A 146 -8.25 15.57 2.35
C THR A 146 -7.86 16.99 2.73
N GLU A 147 -6.57 17.33 2.70
CA GLU A 147 -6.09 18.70 2.98
C GLU A 147 -6.73 19.72 2.01
N SER A 148 -6.93 19.33 0.74
CA SER A 148 -7.58 20.18 -0.27
C SER A 148 -9.04 20.52 0.01
N ILE A 149 -9.73 19.70 0.83
CA ILE A 149 -11.10 19.95 1.29
C ILE A 149 -11.14 20.49 2.73
N GLY A 150 -9.98 20.89 3.29
CA GLY A 150 -9.85 21.49 4.61
C GLY A 150 -9.84 20.50 5.79
N LEU A 151 -9.61 19.21 5.54
CA LEU A 151 -9.55 18.17 6.58
C LEU A 151 -8.16 17.49 6.60
N GLU A 152 -7.70 17.14 7.78
CA GLU A 152 -6.43 16.47 8.01
C GLU A 152 -6.65 15.01 8.42
N VAL A 153 -5.90 14.10 7.79
CA VAL A 153 -5.91 12.68 8.15
C VAL A 153 -5.27 12.45 9.50
N THR A 154 -6.06 11.98 10.46
CA THR A 154 -5.62 11.59 11.81
C THR A 154 -5.18 10.13 11.86
N TYR A 155 -5.78 9.27 11.04
CA TYR A 155 -5.40 7.86 10.93
C TYR A 155 -5.60 7.33 9.50
N LEU A 156 -4.67 6.49 9.05
CA LEU A 156 -4.68 5.93 7.71
C LEU A 156 -4.15 4.50 7.71
N ARG A 157 -4.97 3.56 7.26
CA ARG A 157 -4.60 2.16 7.12
C ARG A 157 -4.99 1.64 5.74
N ARG A 158 -4.04 1.04 5.03
CA ARG A 158 -4.34 0.32 3.79
C ARG A 158 -4.84 -1.08 4.12
N ASP A 159 -6.11 -1.35 3.89
CA ASP A 159 -6.73 -2.64 4.22
C ASP A 159 -6.54 -3.67 3.10
N THR A 160 -6.51 -3.22 1.84
CA THR A 160 -6.34 -4.10 0.68
C THR A 160 -5.32 -3.60 -0.34
N PHE A 161 -4.76 -4.54 -1.10
CA PHE A 161 -3.98 -4.26 -2.30
C PHE A 161 -4.28 -5.30 -3.37
N GLY A 162 -5.04 -4.88 -4.39
CA GLY A 162 -5.68 -5.79 -5.32
C GLY A 162 -6.50 -6.85 -4.56
N PRO A 163 -6.28 -8.16 -4.79
CA PRO A 163 -7.04 -9.24 -4.18
C PRO A 163 -6.64 -9.55 -2.74
N LEU A 164 -5.57 -8.92 -2.22
CA LEU A 164 -5.01 -9.21 -0.91
C LEU A 164 -5.69 -8.34 0.16
N GLY A 165 -5.90 -8.92 1.34
CA GLY A 165 -6.39 -8.20 2.52
C GLY A 165 -5.69 -8.63 3.81
N LEU A 166 -5.88 -7.84 4.87
CA LEU A 166 -5.27 -8.02 6.19
C LEU A 166 -5.99 -9.01 7.11
N LYS A 167 -7.07 -9.66 6.65
CA LYS A 167 -7.92 -10.50 7.52
C LYS A 167 -7.10 -11.55 8.27
N GLY A 168 -7.15 -11.49 9.59
CA GLY A 168 -6.46 -12.42 10.50
C GLY A 168 -4.94 -12.22 10.62
N LEU A 169 -4.37 -11.15 10.06
CA LEU A 169 -2.96 -10.80 10.21
C LEU A 169 -2.79 -9.68 11.25
N PRO A 170 -2.23 -9.96 12.44
CA PRO A 170 -1.99 -8.94 13.47
C PRO A 170 -1.02 -7.85 13.01
N LEU A 171 -1.09 -6.69 13.66
CA LEU A 171 -0.20 -5.56 13.38
C LEU A 171 1.26 -5.94 13.65
N GLY A 172 2.16 -5.60 12.73
CA GLY A 172 3.59 -5.95 12.82
C GLY A 172 3.95 -7.33 12.28
N GLU A 173 2.96 -8.22 12.12
CA GLU A 173 3.17 -9.58 11.65
C GLU A 173 3.15 -9.66 10.12
N TRP A 174 3.79 -10.71 9.62
CA TRP A 174 3.79 -11.07 8.21
C TRP A 174 3.39 -12.52 8.01
N ARG A 175 2.89 -12.84 6.80
CA ARG A 175 2.60 -14.22 6.39
C ARG A 175 3.00 -14.46 4.95
N LYS A 176 3.40 -15.71 4.64
CA LYS A 176 3.61 -16.16 3.27
C LYS A 176 2.26 -16.21 2.54
N LEU A 177 2.24 -15.79 1.27
CA LEU A 177 1.05 -15.89 0.44
C LEU A 177 0.83 -17.33 -0.03
N SER A 178 -0.44 -17.70 -0.13
CA SER A 178 -0.83 -18.97 -0.75
C SER A 178 -0.69 -18.90 -2.27
N THR A 179 -0.54 -20.05 -2.93
CA THR A 179 -0.56 -20.12 -4.41
C THR A 179 -1.83 -19.50 -5.00
N ILE A 180 -2.96 -19.60 -4.29
CA ILE A 180 -4.23 -18.99 -4.70
C ILE A 180 -4.12 -17.45 -4.71
N ASP A 181 -3.59 -16.86 -3.64
CA ASP A 181 -3.39 -15.40 -3.54
C ASP A 181 -2.41 -14.90 -4.60
N ILE A 182 -1.32 -15.65 -4.83
CA ILE A 182 -0.32 -15.32 -5.86
C ILE A 182 -0.95 -15.35 -7.25
N ASN A 183 -1.74 -16.38 -7.57
CA ASN A 183 -2.41 -16.47 -8.87
C ASN A 183 -3.44 -15.36 -9.05
N ARG A 184 -4.16 -14.95 -8.00
CA ARG A 184 -5.06 -13.80 -8.05
C ARG A 184 -4.29 -12.52 -8.37
N LEU A 185 -3.16 -12.27 -7.70
CA LEU A 185 -2.30 -11.09 -7.98
C LEU A 185 -1.81 -11.07 -9.43
N LYS A 186 -1.37 -12.21 -9.95
CA LYS A 186 -0.90 -12.30 -11.34
C LYS A 186 -2.01 -11.99 -12.34
N ARG A 187 -3.23 -12.46 -12.10
CA ARG A 187 -4.40 -12.18 -12.94
C ARG A 187 -4.73 -10.69 -12.98
N GLU A 188 -4.66 -9.97 -11.86
CA GLU A 188 -4.88 -8.51 -11.82
C GLU A 188 -4.00 -7.75 -12.83
N VAL A 189 -2.81 -8.26 -13.10
CA VAL A 189 -1.83 -7.61 -13.97
C VAL A 189 -1.52 -8.38 -15.26
N ASN A 190 -2.43 -9.25 -15.67
CA ASN A 190 -2.34 -10.05 -16.90
C ASN A 190 -1.01 -10.82 -16.99
N LEU A 191 -0.58 -11.43 -15.89
CA LEU A 191 0.51 -12.41 -15.83
C LEU A 191 -0.07 -13.84 -15.75
N PRO A 192 0.64 -14.82 -16.33
CA PRO A 192 0.23 -16.23 -16.31
C PRO A 192 0.35 -16.84 -14.91
#